data_AF-A0A838PHS5-F1
#
_entry.id   AF-A0A838PHS5-F1
#
_cell.length_a   1.000
_cell.length_b   1.000
_cell.length_c   1.000
_cell.angle_alpha   90.00
_cell.angle_beta   90.00
_cell.angle_gamma   90.00
#
_symmetry.space_group_name_H-M   'P 1'
#
loop_
_entity.id
_entity.type
_entity.pdbx_description
1 polymer ?
#
loop_
_entity_poly.entity_id
_entity_poly.type
_entity_poly.pdbx_seq_one_letter_code
_entity_poly.pdbx_strand_id
1 'polypeptide(L)'
;MDRLQTDPHVMVPLSPDAALVTALAGTAMPFAHSTEDQVQRWLRALRLHGRVGAAMQALGVGEAALTDHEQSANPAAQAHPDPEAAEHVVARAGEMAAEREANTVGTPDILSALFDVYGPLMDRALYERGSSREELDTRIAEMDERAEAAH
;
A
#
# COMPACT_ATOMS: atom_id res chain seq x y z
N MET A 1 9.56 28.20 33.07
CA MET A 1 9.18 27.82 31.69
C MET A 1 10.06 26.63 31.33
N ASP A 2 9.51 25.43 31.34
CA ASP A 2 10.18 24.26 30.76
C ASP A 2 9.13 23.16 30.51
N ARG A 3 8.47 23.24 29.35
CA ARG A 3 7.68 22.17 28.74
C ARG A 3 7.71 22.41 27.25
N LEU A 4 8.49 21.59 26.56
CA LEU A 4 8.24 21.00 25.24
C LEU A 4 9.41 20.04 25.02
N GLN A 5 9.49 19.03 25.89
CA GLN A 5 10.18 17.81 25.55
C GLN A 5 9.31 17.17 24.47
N THR A 6 9.74 17.29 23.22
CA THR A 6 9.10 16.66 22.07
C THR A 6 8.91 15.19 22.40
N ASP A 7 7.65 14.75 22.52
CA ASP A 7 7.31 13.35 22.68
C ASP A 7 8.05 12.54 21.60
N PRO A 8 8.68 11.40 21.94
CA PRO A 8 9.25 10.52 20.92
C PRO A 8 8.09 10.18 19.98
N HIS A 9 8.19 10.58 18.71
CA HIS A 9 7.15 10.43 17.68
C HIS A 9 6.32 9.17 17.98
N VAL A 10 5.07 9.37 18.43
CA VAL A 10 4.18 8.26 18.80
C VAL A 10 3.92 7.49 17.52
N MET A 11 4.75 6.49 17.25
CA MET A 11 4.61 5.64 16.09
C MET A 11 3.43 4.73 16.36
N VAL A 12 2.35 4.93 15.62
CA VAL A 12 1.21 4.02 15.63
C VAL A 12 1.72 2.64 15.19
N PRO A 13 1.57 1.58 16.01
CA PRO A 13 2.11 0.27 15.68
C PRO A 13 1.42 -0.34 14.45
N LEU A 14 2.15 -1.11 13.66
CA LEU A 14 1.56 -1.88 12.56
C LEU A 14 0.65 -2.98 13.10
N SER A 15 -0.52 -3.14 12.51
CA SER A 15 -1.30 -4.38 12.63
C SER A 15 -0.51 -5.58 12.08
N PRO A 16 -0.83 -6.82 12.49
CA PRO A 16 -0.13 -8.02 11.99
C PRO A 16 -0.12 -8.13 10.47
N ASP A 17 -1.25 -7.87 9.81
CA ASP A 17 -1.34 -7.89 8.35
C ASP A 17 -0.51 -6.78 7.70
N ALA A 18 -0.57 -5.55 8.23
CA ALA A 18 0.25 -4.45 7.71
C ALA A 18 1.76 -4.75 7.88
N ALA A 19 2.16 -5.31 9.01
CA ALA A 19 3.54 -5.74 9.25
C ALA A 19 4.01 -6.81 8.23
N LEU A 20 3.15 -7.79 7.91
CA LEU A 20 3.45 -8.80 6.89
C LEU A 20 3.60 -8.17 5.51
N VAL A 21 2.67 -7.30 5.10
CA VAL A 21 2.73 -6.60 3.81
C VAL A 21 4.02 -5.79 3.70
N THR A 22 4.33 -4.97 4.72
CA THR A 22 5.55 -4.14 4.75
C THR A 22 6.81 -4.99 4.70
N ALA A 23 6.87 -6.09 5.45
CA ALA A 23 8.05 -6.97 5.44
C ALA A 23 8.24 -7.63 4.07
N LEU A 24 7.18 -8.19 3.47
CA LEU A 24 7.24 -8.81 2.15
C LEU A 24 7.65 -7.80 1.07
N ALA A 25 7.01 -6.63 1.05
CA ALA A 25 7.35 -5.57 0.12
C ALA A 25 8.80 -5.10 0.31
N GLY A 26 9.21 -4.78 1.54
CA GLY A 26 10.56 -4.32 1.87
C GLY A 26 11.66 -5.31 1.46
N THR A 27 11.43 -6.62 1.61
CA THR A 27 12.38 -7.63 1.13
C THR A 27 12.44 -7.75 -0.40
N ALA A 28 11.37 -7.36 -1.09
CA ALA A 28 11.30 -7.41 -2.55
C ALA A 28 11.83 -6.14 -3.23
N MET A 29 11.81 -4.98 -2.57
CA MET A 29 12.19 -3.68 -3.14
C MET A 29 13.62 -3.61 -3.70
N PRO A 30 14.66 -4.19 -3.06
CA PRO A 30 16.02 -4.17 -3.60
C PRO A 30 16.17 -4.83 -4.98
N PHE A 31 15.19 -5.65 -5.38
CA PHE A 31 15.18 -6.33 -6.67
C PHE A 31 14.34 -5.59 -7.73
N ALA A 32 13.76 -4.44 -7.41
CA ALA A 32 12.99 -3.64 -8.36
C ALA A 32 13.91 -2.91 -9.33
N HIS A 33 13.64 -3.06 -10.63
CA HIS A 33 14.43 -2.41 -11.69
C HIS A 33 13.83 -1.08 -12.15
N SER A 34 12.59 -0.79 -11.75
CA SER A 34 11.89 0.47 -12.01
C SER A 34 10.91 0.80 -10.88
N THR A 35 10.35 2.01 -10.92
CA THR A 35 9.29 2.43 -9.99
C THR A 35 8.02 1.60 -10.18
N GLU A 36 7.63 1.27 -11.42
CA GLU A 36 6.52 0.34 -11.70
C GLU A 36 6.76 -1.02 -11.06
N ASP A 37 7.99 -1.51 -11.13
CA ASP A 37 8.42 -2.76 -10.51
C ASP A 37 8.21 -2.77 -8.98
N GLN A 38 8.40 -1.62 -8.32
CA GLN A 38 8.09 -1.46 -6.89
C GLN A 38 6.58 -1.53 -6.64
N VAL A 39 5.78 -0.85 -7.47
CA VAL A 39 4.30 -0.89 -7.39
C VAL A 39 3.79 -2.33 -7.53
N GLN A 40 4.31 -3.09 -8.50
CA GLN A 40 3.89 -4.48 -8.71
C GLN A 40 4.20 -5.37 -7.49
N ARG A 41 5.35 -5.13 -6.82
CA ARG A 41 5.75 -5.83 -5.59
C ARG A 41 4.84 -5.50 -4.41
N TRP A 42 4.47 -4.23 -4.24
CA TRP A 42 3.48 -3.81 -3.24
C TRP A 42 2.11 -4.44 -3.47
N LEU A 43 1.61 -4.40 -4.71
CA LEU A 43 0.34 -5.00 -5.06
C LEU A 43 0.32 -6.52 -4.82
N ARG A 44 1.45 -7.22 -5.05
CA ARG A 44 1.58 -8.64 -4.72
C ARG A 44 1.48 -8.87 -3.21
N ALA A 45 2.18 -8.07 -2.40
CA ALA A 45 2.14 -8.20 -0.95
C ALA A 45 0.73 -7.91 -0.38
N LEU A 46 0.09 -6.81 -0.81
CA LEU A 46 -1.24 -6.43 -0.33
C LEU A 46 -2.33 -7.45 -0.66
N ARG A 47 -2.23 -8.09 -1.83
CA ARG A 47 -3.29 -8.97 -2.35
C ARG A 47 -3.64 -10.17 -1.45
N LEU A 48 -2.73 -10.58 -0.57
CA LEU A 48 -2.90 -11.77 0.28
C LEU A 48 -3.22 -11.46 1.74
N HIS A 49 -3.12 -10.20 2.17
CA HIS A 49 -3.10 -9.87 3.58
C HIS A 49 -4.11 -8.76 3.94
N GLY A 50 -4.78 -8.97 5.07
CA GLY A 50 -5.73 -8.02 5.64
C GLY A 50 -6.93 -7.69 4.76
N ARG A 51 -7.57 -6.57 5.11
CA ARG A 51 -8.81 -6.10 4.48
C ARG A 51 -8.63 -5.73 3.02
N VAL A 52 -7.49 -5.15 2.67
CA VAL A 52 -7.19 -4.78 1.28
C VAL A 52 -7.07 -6.04 0.41
N GLY A 53 -6.39 -7.08 0.89
CA GLY A 53 -6.29 -8.35 0.17
C GLY A 53 -7.66 -8.99 -0.08
N ALA A 54 -8.52 -9.00 0.93
CA ALA A 54 -9.90 -9.50 0.79
C ALA A 54 -10.73 -8.66 -0.21
N ALA A 55 -10.62 -7.34 -0.17
CA ALA A 55 -11.30 -6.45 -1.13
C ALA A 55 -10.80 -6.65 -2.56
N MET A 56 -9.48 -6.75 -2.77
CA MET A 56 -8.86 -7.05 -4.07
C MET A 56 -9.33 -8.40 -4.61
N GLN A 57 -9.41 -9.43 -3.78
CA GLN A 57 -9.92 -10.75 -4.16
C GLN A 57 -11.39 -10.71 -4.57
N ALA A 58 -12.22 -9.98 -3.81
CA ALA A 58 -13.64 -9.84 -4.08
C ALA A 58 -13.94 -8.99 -5.34
N LEU A 59 -12.99 -8.16 -5.78
CA LEU A 59 -13.05 -7.41 -7.04
C LEU A 59 -12.44 -8.18 -8.22
N GLY A 60 -11.87 -9.37 -7.97
CA GLY A 60 -11.23 -10.17 -9.02
C GLY A 60 -9.88 -9.61 -9.47
N VAL A 61 -9.24 -8.75 -8.68
CA VAL A 61 -7.93 -8.18 -8.99
C VAL A 61 -6.90 -9.30 -9.11
N GLY A 62 -6.41 -9.50 -10.33
CA GLY A 62 -5.48 -10.57 -10.68
C GLY A 62 -4.06 -10.34 -10.17
N GLU A 63 -3.23 -11.37 -10.30
CA GLU A 63 -1.77 -11.22 -10.23
C GLU A 63 -1.25 -10.96 -11.66
N ALA A 64 -0.39 -9.95 -11.81
CA ALA A 64 0.30 -9.73 -13.08
C ALA A 64 1.41 -10.79 -13.26
N ALA A 65 1.59 -11.29 -14.48
CA ALA A 65 2.69 -12.19 -14.80
C ALA A 65 4.04 -11.52 -14.48
N LEU A 66 4.98 -12.28 -13.92
CA LEU A 66 6.33 -11.82 -13.59
C LEU A 66 7.13 -11.32 -14.81
N THR A 67 6.70 -11.67 -16.02
CA THR A 67 7.51 -11.67 -17.25
C THR A 67 7.30 -10.47 -18.17
N ASP A 68 6.38 -9.53 -17.90
CA ASP A 68 5.91 -8.58 -18.93
C ASP A 68 6.49 -7.16 -18.87
N HIS A 69 7.40 -6.85 -17.94
CA HIS A 69 8.00 -5.51 -17.82
C HIS A 69 9.38 -5.37 -18.49
N GLU A 70 10.00 -6.45 -18.97
CA GLU A 70 11.30 -6.36 -19.65
C GLU A 70 11.20 -5.81 -21.10
N GLN A 71 10.01 -5.82 -21.71
CA GLN A 71 9.86 -5.53 -23.15
C GLN A 71 9.04 -4.28 -23.48
N SER A 72 8.30 -3.71 -22.54
CA SER A 72 7.49 -2.49 -22.75
C SER A 72 8.17 -1.24 -22.18
N ALA A 73 9.49 -1.12 -22.35
CA ALA A 73 10.22 0.06 -21.93
C ALA A 73 10.03 1.17 -22.98
N ASN A 74 9.13 2.12 -22.72
CA ASN A 74 9.32 3.47 -23.24
C ASN A 74 10.51 4.09 -22.47
N PRO A 75 11.67 4.32 -23.11
CA PRO A 75 12.88 4.79 -22.40
C PRO A 75 12.69 6.18 -21.77
N ALA A 76 11.63 6.91 -22.11
CA ALA A 76 11.32 8.22 -21.54
C ALA A 76 10.65 8.18 -20.15
N ALA A 77 10.25 7.01 -19.64
CA ALA A 77 9.49 6.87 -18.39
C ALA A 77 10.24 6.12 -17.28
N GLN A 78 11.51 5.76 -17.45
CA GLN A 78 12.27 5.03 -16.45
C GLN A 78 12.70 5.94 -15.29
N ALA A 79 11.75 6.28 -14.41
CA ALA A 79 12.09 6.81 -13.09
C ALA A 79 12.85 5.74 -12.33
N HIS A 80 14.07 6.08 -11.88
CA HIS A 80 14.87 5.19 -11.04
C HIS A 80 14.09 4.85 -9.77
N PRO A 81 14.04 3.57 -9.37
CA PRO A 81 13.33 3.15 -8.17
C PRO A 81 13.94 3.85 -6.95
N ASP A 82 13.10 4.47 -6.12
CA ASP A 82 13.54 5.07 -4.87
C ASP A 82 13.86 3.95 -3.85
N PRO A 83 15.12 3.80 -3.40
CA PRO A 83 15.50 2.76 -2.46
C PRO A 83 14.83 2.90 -1.10
N GLU A 84 14.38 4.10 -0.74
CA GLU A 84 13.74 4.42 0.55
C GLU A 84 12.19 4.43 0.44
N ALA A 85 11.64 4.13 -0.75
CA ALA A 85 10.19 4.18 -0.99
C ALA A 85 9.39 3.35 0.02
N ALA A 86 9.93 2.20 0.47
CA ALA A 86 9.25 1.39 1.46
C ALA A 86 9.15 2.05 2.84
N GLU A 87 10.20 2.76 3.25
CA GLU A 87 10.21 3.53 4.49
C GLU A 87 9.27 4.73 4.39
N HIS A 88 9.26 5.42 3.24
CA HIS A 88 8.33 6.51 2.95
C HIS A 88 6.85 6.06 3.03
N VAL A 89 6.51 4.91 2.46
CA VAL A 89 5.15 4.35 2.53
C VAL A 89 4.74 4.05 3.98
N VAL A 90 5.63 3.44 4.77
CA VAL A 90 5.34 3.10 6.17
C VAL A 90 5.18 4.35 7.02
N ALA A 91 6.06 5.34 6.85
CA ALA A 91 5.96 6.62 7.54
C ALA A 91 4.63 7.31 7.22
N ARG A 92 4.28 7.41 5.94
CA ARG A 92 3.03 8.04 5.50
C ARG A 92 1.79 7.30 6.00
N ALA A 93 1.79 5.97 5.99
CA ALA A 93 0.69 5.19 6.57
C ALA A 93 0.56 5.38 8.08
N GLY A 94 1.69 5.57 8.78
CA GLY A 94 1.73 5.91 10.20
C GLY A 94 1.09 7.27 10.49
N GLU A 95 1.39 8.29 9.67
CA GLU A 95 0.76 9.60 9.74
C GLU A 95 -0.76 9.51 9.53
N MET A 96 -1.22 8.81 8.49
CA MET A 96 -2.64 8.62 8.19
C MET A 96 -3.37 7.92 9.35
N ALA A 97 -2.75 6.89 9.93
CA ALA A 97 -3.32 6.19 11.08
C ALA A 97 -3.40 7.09 12.32
N ALA A 98 -2.40 7.95 12.53
CA ALA A 98 -2.41 8.92 13.63
C ALA A 98 -3.48 10.02 13.43
N GLU A 99 -3.61 10.54 12.21
CA GLU A 99 -4.62 11.54 11.84
C GLU A 99 -6.06 11.07 12.10
N ARG A 100 -6.32 9.76 11.93
CA ARG A 100 -7.62 9.13 12.25
C ARG A 100 -7.73 8.60 13.68
N GLU A 101 -6.80 8.95 14.56
CA GLU A 101 -6.73 8.51 15.97
C GLU A 101 -6.75 6.98 16.15
N ALA A 102 -6.11 6.25 15.23
CA ALA A 102 -6.06 4.80 15.26
C ALA A 102 -5.05 4.28 16.28
N ASN A 103 -5.38 3.15 16.90
CA ASN A 103 -4.42 2.41 17.72
C ASN A 103 -3.41 1.59 16.91
N THR A 104 -3.69 1.34 15.62
CA THR A 104 -2.82 0.55 14.73
C THR A 104 -2.91 0.99 13.28
N VAL A 105 -1.80 0.90 12.54
CA VAL A 105 -1.75 1.03 11.07
C VAL A 105 -2.28 -0.28 10.45
N GLY A 106 -3.35 -0.17 9.67
CA GLY A 106 -3.96 -1.25 8.92
C GLY A 106 -3.48 -1.30 7.47
N THR A 107 -3.81 -2.38 6.77
CA THR A 107 -3.59 -2.46 5.32
C THR A 107 -4.28 -1.33 4.51
N PRO A 108 -5.43 -0.76 4.91
CA PRO A 108 -6.00 0.40 4.21
C PRO A 108 -5.14 1.68 4.30
N ASP A 109 -4.41 1.88 5.41
CA ASP A 109 -3.47 3.00 5.53
C ASP A 109 -2.27 2.80 4.61
N ILE A 110 -1.76 1.55 4.51
CA ILE A 110 -0.70 1.19 3.57
C ILE A 110 -1.15 1.45 2.13
N LEU A 111 -2.37 1.02 1.77
CA LEU A 111 -2.93 1.26 0.44
C LEU A 111 -3.03 2.77 0.14
N SER A 112 -3.57 3.55 1.07
CA SER A 112 -3.67 5.00 0.93
C SER A 112 -2.29 5.66 0.77
N ALA A 113 -1.30 5.24 1.56
CA ALA A 113 0.07 5.72 1.46
C ALA A 113 0.72 5.36 0.13
N LEU A 114 0.41 4.21 -0.47
CA LEU A 114 0.89 3.86 -1.80
C LEU A 114 0.32 4.77 -2.89
N PHE A 115 -0.95 5.17 -2.77
CA PHE A 115 -1.50 6.17 -3.68
C PHE A 115 -0.82 7.53 -3.51
N ASP A 116 -0.48 7.94 -2.28
CA ASP A 116 0.23 9.20 -2.04
C ASP A 116 1.68 9.15 -2.58
N VAL A 117 2.39 8.03 -2.44
CA VAL A 117 3.80 7.88 -2.83
C VAL A 117 3.97 7.62 -4.33
N TYR A 118 3.18 6.72 -4.91
CA TYR A 118 3.33 6.29 -6.31
C TYR A 118 2.34 6.99 -7.26
N GLY A 119 1.27 7.58 -6.73
CA GLY A 119 0.31 8.37 -7.49
C GLY A 119 -0.21 7.64 -8.74
N PRO A 120 -0.10 8.26 -9.94
CA PRO A 120 -0.64 7.70 -11.18
C PRO A 120 -0.12 6.30 -11.54
N LEU A 121 1.07 5.90 -11.07
CA LEU A 121 1.59 4.55 -11.33
C LEU A 121 0.80 3.48 -10.57
N MET A 122 0.35 3.79 -9.35
CA MET A 122 -0.50 2.90 -8.57
C MET A 122 -1.89 2.78 -9.21
N ASP A 123 -2.49 3.90 -9.61
CA ASP A 123 -3.79 3.92 -10.30
C ASP A 123 -3.74 3.11 -11.60
N ARG A 124 -2.69 3.33 -12.40
CA ARG A 124 -2.48 2.57 -13.65
C ARG A 124 -2.34 1.08 -13.38
N ALA A 125 -1.55 0.69 -12.38
CA ALA A 125 -1.32 -0.72 -12.07
C ALA A 125 -2.58 -1.44 -11.59
N LEU A 126 -3.49 -0.73 -10.89
CA LEU A 126 -4.81 -1.27 -10.55
C LEU A 126 -5.71 -1.36 -11.78
N TYR A 127 -5.72 -0.34 -12.63
CA TYR A 127 -6.53 -0.29 -13.85
C TYR A 127 -6.17 -1.44 -14.81
N GLU A 128 -4.87 -1.69 -15.00
CA GLU A 128 -4.37 -2.81 -15.81
C GLU A 128 -4.79 -4.19 -15.25
N ARG A 129 -5.17 -4.26 -13.97
CA ARG A 129 -5.70 -5.46 -13.30
C ARG A 129 -7.21 -5.47 -13.16
N GLY A 130 -7.91 -4.54 -13.83
CA GLY A 130 -9.36 -4.49 -13.91
C GLY A 130 -10.06 -3.86 -12.71
N SER A 131 -9.37 -3.00 -11.95
CA SER A 131 -10.02 -2.25 -10.87
C SER A 131 -9.49 -0.83 -10.73
N SER A 132 -10.11 -0.02 -9.87
CA SER A 132 -9.72 1.35 -9.56
C SER A 132 -9.59 1.59 -8.05
N ARG A 133 -8.97 2.71 -7.68
CA ARG A 133 -8.95 3.20 -6.30
C ARG A 133 -10.35 3.29 -5.70
N GLU A 134 -11.28 3.91 -6.42
CA GLU A 134 -12.65 4.15 -5.95
C GLU A 134 -13.41 2.84 -5.68
N GLU A 135 -13.28 1.85 -6.55
CA GLU A 135 -13.90 0.53 -6.34
C GLU A 135 -13.32 -0.19 -5.12
N LEU A 136 -12.01 -0.09 -4.93
CA LEU A 136 -11.33 -0.72 -3.80
C LEU A 136 -11.70 -0.05 -2.48
N ASP A 137 -11.71 1.29 -2.43
CA ASP A 137 -12.13 2.07 -1.27
C ASP A 137 -13.61 1.79 -0.92
N THR A 138 -14.48 1.77 -1.93
CA THR A 138 -15.90 1.43 -1.76
C THR A 138 -16.06 0.03 -1.17
N ARG A 139 -15.34 -0.96 -1.71
CA ARG A 139 -15.42 -2.33 -1.21
C ARG A 139 -14.91 -2.48 0.21
N ILE A 140 -13.85 -1.75 0.60
CA ILE A 140 -13.33 -1.76 1.97
C ILE A 140 -14.37 -1.16 2.92
N ALA A 141 -15.01 -0.05 2.56
CA ALA A 141 -16.06 0.56 3.36
C ALA A 141 -17.26 -0.39 3.56
N GLU A 142 -17.74 -1.04 2.48
CA GLU A 142 -18.81 -2.04 2.57
C GLU A 142 -18.48 -3.21 3.52
N MET A 143 -17.20 -3.60 3.60
CA MET A 143 -16.74 -4.65 4.50
C MET A 143 -16.73 -4.20 5.96
N ASP A 144 -16.33 -2.96 6.22
CA ASP A 144 -16.30 -2.39 7.57
C ASP A 144 -17.73 -2.25 8.12
N GLU A 145 -18.67 -1.74 7.32
CA GLU A 145 -20.10 -1.65 7.71
C GLU A 145 -20.69 -3.03 8.07
N ARG A 146 -20.34 -4.07 7.32
CA ARG A 146 -20.80 -5.45 7.60
C ARG A 146 -20.19 -6.02 8.88
N ALA A 147 -18.95 -5.68 9.18
CA ALA A 147 -18.28 -6.13 10.40
C ALA A 147 -18.87 -5.46 11.66
N GLU A 148 -19.23 -4.19 11.56
CA GLU A 148 -19.92 -3.44 12.62
C GLU A 148 -21.33 -3.97 12.85
N ALA A 149 -22.11 -4.23 11.79
CA ALA A 149 -23.47 -4.76 11.92
C ALA A 149 -23.54 -6.19 12.49
N ALA A 150 -22.41 -6.91 12.54
CA ALA A 150 -22.31 -8.25 13.11
C ALA A 150 -21.94 -8.26 14.61
N HIS A 151 -21.65 -7.09 15.20
CA HIS A 151 -21.40 -6.89 16.63
C HIS A 151 -22.62 -6.30 17.35
#